data_AF-A0A4D8QJW8-F1
#
_entry.id   AF-A0A4D8QJW8-F1
#
_cell.length_a   1.000
_cell.length_b   1.000
_cell.length_c   1.000
_cell.angle_alpha   90.00
_cell.angle_beta   90.00
_cell.angle_gamma   90.00
#
_symmetry.space_group_name_H-M   'P 1'
#
loop_
_entity.id
_entity.type
_entity.pdbx_description
1 polymer ?
#
loop_
_entity_poly.entity_id
_entity_poly.type
_entity_poly.pdbx_seq_one_letter_code
_entity_poly.pdbx_strand_id
1 'polypeptide(L)' 'MERLGGGGCMTPERCRFLRRQLGWSQEALAEKATLSVSAVRSFELGRGSARGYVPGSLRRAFEAAGVRTDSNEAP' A
#
# COMPACT_ATOMS: atom_id res chain seq x y z
N MET A 1 -17.63 -14.59 12.42
CA MET A 1 -17.19 -13.18 12.44
C MET A 1 -17.41 -12.62 11.06
N GLU A 2 -18.33 -11.68 10.98
CA GLU A 2 -18.99 -11.19 9.76
C GLU A 2 -18.02 -10.58 8.75
N ARG A 3 -18.21 -10.99 7.49
CA ARG A 3 -17.63 -10.37 6.30
C ARG A 3 -18.43 -9.08 6.04
N LEU A 4 -17.90 -7.94 6.47
CA LEU A 4 -18.50 -6.62 6.20
C LEU A 4 -17.70 -5.88 5.12
N GLY A 5 -18.41 -5.51 4.03
CA GLY A 5 -18.17 -4.30 3.24
C GLY A 5 -17.04 -4.33 2.20
N GLY A 6 -17.40 -4.34 0.92
CA GLY A 6 -16.47 -4.24 -0.21
C GLY A 6 -15.82 -2.86 -0.39
N GLY A 7 -14.62 -2.87 -0.98
CA GLY A 7 -13.98 -1.70 -1.62
C GLY A 7 -12.56 -1.38 -1.14
N GLY A 8 -11.53 -1.88 -1.84
CA GLY A 8 -10.27 -1.17 -2.11
C GLY A 8 -9.50 -0.51 -0.96
N CYS A 9 -9.39 -1.13 0.21
CA CYS A 9 -8.47 -0.65 1.23
C CYS A 9 -7.04 -1.13 0.93
N MET A 10 -6.08 -0.20 0.91
CA MET A 10 -4.66 -0.55 0.83
C MET A 10 -4.27 -1.24 2.14
N THR A 11 -3.86 -2.52 2.08
CA THR A 11 -3.37 -3.29 3.24
C THR A 11 -1.84 -3.43 3.23
N PRO A 12 -1.20 -3.72 4.38
CA PRO A 12 0.25 -3.98 4.44
C PRO A 12 0.72 -5.07 3.49
N GLU A 13 -0.01 -6.18 3.42
CA GLU A 13 0.28 -7.32 2.55
C GLU A 13 0.17 -6.95 1.07
N ARG A 14 -0.91 -6.26 0.69
CA ARG A 14 -1.13 -5.77 -0.67
C ARG A 14 -0.01 -4.82 -1.10
N CYS A 15 0.40 -3.89 -0.23
CA CYS A 15 1.51 -2.98 -0.52
C CYS A 15 2.80 -3.74 -0.82
N ARG A 16 3.17 -4.74 0.00
CA ARG A 16 4.36 -5.57 -0.24
C ARG A 16 4.28 -6.32 -1.55
N PHE A 17 3.12 -6.92 -1.85
CA PHE A 17 2.90 -7.67 -3.07
C PHE A 17 3.05 -6.77 -4.31
N LEU A 18 2.31 -5.67 -4.37
CA LEU A 18 2.33 -4.74 -5.50
C LEU A 18 3.72 -4.11 -5.70
N ARG A 19 4.40 -3.78 -4.60
CA ARG A 19 5.76 -3.27 -4.64
C ARG A 19 6.73 -4.27 -5.28
N ARG A 20 6.63 -5.55 -4.90
CA ARG A 20 7.44 -6.64 -5.50
C ARG A 20 7.07 -6.86 -6.97
N GLN A 21 5.78 -6.85 -7.30
CA GLN A 21 5.29 -6.99 -8.67
C GLN A 21 5.86 -5.91 -9.61
N LEU A 22 5.97 -4.67 -9.11
CA LEU A 22 6.54 -3.55 -9.87
C LEU A 22 8.07 -3.44 -9.76
N GLY A 23 8.73 -4.34 -9.04
CA GLY A 23 10.18 -4.31 -8.84
C GLY A 23 10.67 -3.10 -8.02
N TRP A 24 9.82 -2.49 -7.19
CA TRP A 24 10.17 -1.31 -6.42
C TRP A 24 10.83 -1.65 -5.07
N SER A 25 11.83 -0.86 -4.69
CA SER A 25 12.32 -0.83 -3.31
C SER A 25 11.34 -0.05 -2.39
N GLN A 26 11.50 -0.16 -1.07
CA GLN A 26 10.72 0.68 -0.14
C GLN A 26 11.02 2.16 -0.35
N GLU A 27 12.25 2.52 -0.74
CA GLU A 27 12.67 3.88 -1.06
C GLU A 27 12.00 4.39 -2.34
N ALA A 28 11.99 3.59 -3.41
CA ALA A 28 11.33 3.95 -4.67
C ALA A 28 9.82 4.14 -4.48
N LEU A 29 9.18 3.30 -3.66
CA LEU A 29 7.76 3.47 -3.33
C LEU A 29 7.53 4.72 -2.47
N ALA A 30 8.41 5.00 -1.52
CA ALA A 30 8.32 6.19 -0.68
C ALA A 30 8.41 7.49 -1.51
N GLU A 31 9.34 7.57 -2.45
CA GLU A 31 9.46 8.68 -3.39
C GLU A 31 8.16 8.88 -4.19
N LYS A 32 7.67 7.82 -4.84
CA LYS A 32 6.45 7.85 -5.66
C LYS A 32 5.18 8.18 -4.87
N ALA A 33 5.13 7.79 -3.59
CA ALA A 33 4.01 8.06 -2.71
C ALA A 33 4.15 9.39 -1.93
N THR A 34 5.26 10.12 -2.10
CA THR A 34 5.58 11.32 -1.32
C THR A 34 5.54 11.05 0.19
N LEU A 35 6.16 9.93 0.59
CA LEU A 35 6.24 9.44 1.97
C LEU A 35 7.70 9.33 2.40
N SER A 36 7.92 9.21 3.71
CA SER A 36 9.21 8.74 4.22
C SER A 36 9.32 7.21 4.08
N VAL A 37 10.54 6.71 3.89
CA VAL A 37 10.83 5.27 3.85
C VAL A 37 10.35 4.59 5.14
N SER A 38 10.50 5.24 6.29
CA SER A 38 10.01 4.75 7.58
C SER A 38 8.48 4.63 7.63
N ALA A 39 7.73 5.53 6.98
CA ALA A 39 6.28 5.42 6.90
C ALA A 39 5.85 4.21 6.05
N VAL A 40 6.52 3.98 4.91
CA VAL A 40 6.30 2.78 4.08
C VAL A 40 6.62 1.52 4.88
N ARG A 41 7.79 1.46 5.53
CA ARG A 41 8.21 0.30 6.34
C ARG A 41 7.24 0.02 7.49
N SER A 42 6.84 1.04 8.24
CA SER A 42 5.89 0.88 9.35
C SER A 42 4.53 0.39 8.86
N PHE A 43 4.06 0.92 7.72
CA PHE A 43 2.84 0.44 7.08
C PHE A 43 2.96 -1.03 6.65
N GLU A 44 4.02 -1.42 5.92
CA GLU A 44 4.24 -2.81 5.48
C GLU A 44 4.40 -3.82 6.63
N LEU A 45 4.82 -3.37 7.82
CA LEU A 45 4.93 -4.18 9.03
C LEU A 45 3.63 -4.25 9.84
N GLY A 46 2.57 -3.55 9.43
CA GLY A 46 1.32 -3.44 10.19
C GLY A 46 1.49 -2.74 11.54
N ARG A 47 2.58 -1.99 11.75
CA ARG A 47 2.85 -1.27 13.00
C ARG A 47 1.99 -0.01 13.02
N GLY A 48 1.01 0.00 13.92
CA GLY A 48 -0.05 1.01 14.04
C GLY A 48 0.45 2.44 14.27
N SER A 49 0.48 3.21 13.20
CA SER A 49 -0.17 4.53 13.04
C SER A 49 0.34 5.07 11.70
N ALA A 50 0.05 4.33 10.63
CA ALA A 50 0.10 4.94 9.33
C ALA A 50 -0.89 6.11 9.41
N ARG A 51 -0.37 7.33 9.58
CA ARG A 51 -1.15 8.58 9.59
C ARG A 51 -2.19 8.43 8.49
N GLY A 52 -3.46 8.73 8.74
CA GLY A 52 -4.58 8.25 7.90
C GLY A 52 -4.46 8.49 6.39
N TYR A 53 -3.59 9.41 5.97
CA TYR A 53 -3.25 9.66 4.57
C TYR A 53 -2.32 8.60 3.92
N VAL A 54 -1.51 7.86 4.68
CA VAL A 54 -0.49 6.91 4.16
C VAL A 54 -1.10 5.82 3.25
N PRO A 55 -2.18 5.10 3.64
CA PRO A 55 -2.80 4.13 2.74
C PRO A 55 -3.32 4.77 1.45
N GLY A 56 -3.80 6.02 1.53
CA GLY A 56 -4.24 6.81 0.38
C GLY A 56 -3.09 7.17 -0.56
N SER A 57 -1.97 7.68 -0.02
CA SER A 57 -0.75 7.99 -0.78
C SER A 57 -0.18 6.77 -1.48
N LEU A 58 -0.09 5.64 -0.77
CA LEU A 58 0.36 4.36 -1.34
C LEU A 58 -0.56 3.91 -2.47
N ARG A 59 -1.88 3.96 -2.28
CA ARG A 59 -2.86 3.64 -3.33
C ARG A 59 -2.64 4.48 -4.57
N ARG A 60 -2.50 5.80 -4.43
CA ARG A 60 -2.29 6.71 -5.56
C ARG A 60 -0.99 6.41 -6.30
N ALA A 61 0.09 6.06 -5.61
CA ALA A 61 1.36 5.70 -6.24
C ALA A 61 1.23 4.45 -7.14
N PHE A 62 0.51 3.42 -6.68
CA PHE A 62 0.27 2.22 -7.49
C PHE A 62 -0.69 2.48 -8.65
N GLU A 63 -1.76 3.24 -8.43
CA GLU A 63 -2.70 3.64 -9.49
C GLU A 63 -2.00 4.47 -10.58
N ALA A 64 -1.10 5.38 -10.21
CA ALA A 64 -0.30 6.16 -11.14
C ALA A 64 0.66 5.30 -11.98
N ALA A 65 1.05 4.12 -11.48
CA ALA A 65 1.80 3.13 -12.23
C ALA A 65 0.92 2.15 -13.02
N GLY A 66 -0.39 2.40 -13.11
CA GLY A 66 -1.34 1.59 -13.87
C GLY A 66 -1.86 0.35 -13.15
N VAL A 67 -1.61 0.23 -11.83
CA VAL A 67 -2.01 -0.95 -11.06
C VAL A 67 -3.24 -0.67 -10.21
N ARG A 68 -4.26 -1.54 -10.34
CA ARG A 68 -5.47 -1.51 -9.52
C ARG A 68 -5.24 -2.08 -8.12
N THR A 69 -5.71 -1.35 -7.11
CA THR A 69 -5.56 -1.75 -5.70
C THR A 69 -6.85 -2.33 -5.11
N ASP A 70 -7.94 -2.38 -5.88
CA ASP A 70 -9.28 -2.76 -5.42
C ASP A 70 -9.53 -4.27 -5.32
N SER A 71 -8.64 -5.11 -5.87
CA SER A 71 -8.84 -6.56 -5.85
C SER A 71 -8.62 -7.12 -4.44
N ASN A 72 -9.62 -7.85 -3.94
CA ASN A 72 -9.66 -8.43 -2.60
C ASN A 72 -8.65 -9.59 -2.35
N GLU A 73 -7.91 -10.03 -3.36
CA GLU A 73 -6.99 -11.18 -3.26
C GLU A 73 -5.54 -10.71 -3.37
N ALA A 74 -4.77 -10.79 -2.29
CA ALA A 74 -3.32 -10.91 -2.39
C ALA A 74 -3.02 -12.40 -2.60
N PRO A 75 -2.16 -12.79 -3.56
CA PRO A 75 -1.74 -14.18 -3.68
C PRO A 75 -0.89 -14.62 -2.47
#